data_AF-A0A2P8K7Y6-F1
#
_entry.id   AF-A0A2P8K7Y6-F1
#
_cell.length_a   1.000
_cell.length_b   1.000
_cell.length_c   1.000
_cell.angle_alpha   90.00
_cell.angle_beta   90.00
_cell.angle_gamma   90.00
#
_symmetry.space_group_name_H-M   'P 1'
#
loop_
_entity.id
_entity.type
_entity.pdbx_description
1 polymer ?
#
loop_
_entity_poly.entity_id
_entity_poly.type
_entity_poly.pdbx_seq_one_letter_code
_entity_poly.pdbx_strand_id
1 'polypeptide(L)'
;MKPFTYERARSPAQAAAAVARSPGAKFIAGGTNLLDLMKLQIEAPTHLVDVNGLALDRIEATPEGGLRLGALVRNTDLAADERVRRDYGVLSRALLAGASGQLRNKATTAGNLLQRTRCPYFYDTDQPCNKRQPGSGCSAIGGVSRQLAVIGGGKACIATHPSDMAVAMRVLDAAVETVRPDGRTRVIPIADFHRLPGDTPHIETALERDELITAVTLPRPVGG
;
A
#
# COMPACT_ATOMS: atom_id res chain seq x y z
N MET A 1 -12.56 17.00 -6.16
CA MET A 1 -11.10 16.80 -6.27
C MET A 1 -10.42 18.15 -6.40
N LYS A 2 -9.39 18.43 -5.61
CA LYS A 2 -8.64 19.70 -5.69
C LYS A 2 -7.68 19.70 -6.90
N PRO A 3 -7.35 20.86 -7.49
CA PRO A 3 -6.30 20.94 -8.50
C PRO A 3 -4.95 20.48 -7.95
N PHE A 4 -4.14 19.85 -8.79
CA PHE A 4 -2.79 19.40 -8.47
C PHE A 4 -1.90 19.51 -9.71
N THR A 5 -0.60 19.68 -9.50
CA THR A 5 0.41 19.53 -10.55
C THR A 5 0.83 18.06 -10.66
N TYR A 6 1.38 17.68 -11.81
CA TYR A 6 1.77 16.30 -12.11
C TYR A 6 3.20 16.27 -12.66
N GLU A 7 4.06 15.45 -12.05
CA GLU A 7 5.45 15.24 -12.45
C GLU A 7 5.68 13.76 -12.77
N ARG A 8 6.40 13.49 -13.86
CA ARG A 8 6.91 12.14 -14.16
C ARG A 8 8.35 12.06 -13.67
N ALA A 9 8.59 11.21 -12.68
CA ALA A 9 9.96 10.94 -12.23
C ALA A 9 10.73 10.11 -13.27
N ARG A 10 12.06 10.20 -13.23
CA ARG A 10 12.98 9.44 -14.09
C ARG A 10 13.83 8.44 -13.30
N SER A 11 13.83 8.53 -11.97
CA SER A 11 14.43 7.54 -11.08
C SER A 11 13.69 7.48 -9.74
N PRO A 12 13.83 6.38 -8.98
CA PRO A 12 13.24 6.26 -7.64
C PRO A 12 13.71 7.36 -6.68
N ALA A 13 15.00 7.69 -6.68
CA ALA A 13 15.56 8.76 -5.85
C ALA A 13 15.01 10.14 -6.24
N GLN A 14 14.85 10.41 -7.55
CA GLN A 14 14.22 11.65 -8.01
C GLN A 14 12.76 11.74 -7.57
N ALA A 15 12.01 10.63 -7.64
CA ALA A 15 10.64 10.59 -7.16
C ALA A 15 10.56 10.91 -5.65
N ALA A 16 11.39 10.24 -4.84
CA ALA A 16 11.46 10.49 -3.40
C ALA A 16 11.82 11.97 -3.11
N ALA A 17 12.82 12.51 -3.80
CA ALA A 17 13.18 13.93 -3.68
C ALA A 17 12.05 14.88 -4.13
N ALA A 18 11.22 14.50 -5.09
CA ALA A 18 10.06 15.27 -5.53
C ALA A 18 8.95 15.33 -4.48
N VAL A 19 8.70 14.21 -3.79
CA VAL A 19 7.77 14.20 -2.67
C VAL A 19 8.34 14.96 -1.46
N ALA A 20 9.64 14.84 -1.19
CA ALA A 20 10.29 15.52 -0.07
C ALA A 20 10.23 17.04 -0.18
N ARG A 21 10.50 17.60 -1.37
CA ARG A 21 10.55 19.05 -1.59
C ARG A 21 9.17 19.71 -1.71
N SER A 22 8.12 18.93 -1.92
CA SER A 22 6.77 19.43 -2.22
C SER A 22 5.80 19.05 -1.09
N PRO A 23 5.49 19.98 -0.15
CA PRO A 23 4.55 19.70 0.91
C PRO A 23 3.18 19.24 0.40
N GLY A 24 2.71 18.09 0.88
CA GLY A 24 1.44 17.49 0.42
C GLY A 24 1.54 16.70 -0.89
N ALA A 25 2.74 16.50 -1.45
CA ALA A 25 2.91 15.62 -2.60
C ALA A 25 2.65 14.16 -2.26
N LYS A 26 2.15 13.39 -3.23
CA LYS A 26 2.02 11.93 -3.13
C LYS A 26 2.49 11.24 -4.41
N PHE A 27 3.01 10.03 -4.25
CA PHE A 27 3.26 9.14 -5.37
C PHE A 27 1.94 8.64 -5.96
N ILE A 28 1.90 8.48 -7.28
CA ILE A 28 0.81 7.79 -7.97
C ILE A 28 1.35 6.63 -8.81
N ALA A 29 0.79 5.44 -8.58
CA ALA A 29 1.08 4.22 -9.32
C ALA A 29 -0.12 3.85 -10.21
N GLY A 30 -0.89 2.82 -9.83
CA GLY A 30 -2.11 2.43 -10.54
C GLY A 30 -3.31 3.37 -10.35
N GLY A 31 -3.27 4.24 -9.33
CA GLY A 31 -4.33 5.21 -9.03
C GLY A 31 -5.63 4.62 -8.47
N THR A 32 -5.78 3.30 -8.40
CA THR A 32 -7.05 2.60 -8.09
C THR A 32 -7.61 2.86 -6.70
N ASN A 33 -6.77 3.21 -5.72
CA ASN A 33 -7.23 3.68 -4.40
C ASN A 33 -6.98 5.18 -4.19
N LEU A 34 -5.83 5.71 -4.63
CA LEU A 34 -5.52 7.13 -4.44
C LEU A 34 -6.54 8.05 -5.14
N LEU A 35 -6.86 7.80 -6.42
CA LEU A 35 -7.80 8.65 -7.16
C LEU A 35 -9.23 8.54 -6.64
N ASP A 36 -9.62 7.38 -6.10
CA ASP A 36 -10.89 7.18 -5.40
C ASP A 36 -10.99 8.12 -4.18
N LEU A 37 -9.98 8.09 -3.30
CA LEU A 37 -9.93 8.97 -2.13
C LEU A 37 -9.80 10.46 -2.49
N MET A 38 -9.15 10.78 -3.61
CA MET A 38 -9.01 12.16 -4.09
C MET A 38 -10.32 12.76 -4.62
N LYS A 39 -11.22 11.94 -5.18
CA LYS A 39 -12.54 12.42 -5.62
C LYS A 39 -13.33 12.97 -4.44
N LEU A 40 -13.27 12.25 -3.32
CA LEU A 40 -13.90 12.60 -2.04
C LEU A 40 -13.08 13.60 -1.20
N GLN A 41 -11.90 14.02 -1.69
CA GLN A 41 -10.99 14.92 -0.99
C GLN A 41 -10.52 14.43 0.39
N ILE A 42 -10.62 13.12 0.66
CA ILE A 42 -9.98 12.48 1.82
C ILE A 42 -8.46 12.55 1.66
N GLU A 43 -8.00 12.32 0.42
CA GLU A 43 -6.65 12.61 -0.01
C GLU A 43 -6.68 13.88 -0.85
N ALA A 44 -5.95 14.91 -0.46
CA ALA A 44 -5.94 16.20 -1.15
C ALA A 44 -4.51 16.65 -1.49
N PRO A 45 -3.73 15.84 -2.23
CA PRO A 45 -2.37 16.21 -2.58
C PRO A 45 -2.34 17.43 -3.51
N THR A 46 -1.36 18.30 -3.31
CA THR A 46 -1.11 19.47 -4.18
C THR A 46 -0.26 19.12 -5.40
N HIS A 47 0.41 17.97 -5.36
CA HIS A 47 1.32 17.49 -6.38
C HIS A 47 1.30 15.96 -6.45
N LEU A 48 1.22 15.40 -7.66
CA LEU A 48 1.35 13.98 -7.90
C LEU A 48 2.66 13.67 -8.63
N VAL A 49 3.40 12.72 -8.09
CA VAL A 49 4.61 12.19 -8.70
C VAL A 49 4.32 10.81 -9.27
N ASP A 50 4.26 10.70 -10.58
CA ASP A 50 4.10 9.42 -11.27
C ASP A 50 5.39 8.61 -11.16
N VAL A 51 5.26 7.41 -10.61
CA VAL A 51 6.37 6.46 -10.44
C VAL A 51 6.36 5.34 -11.49
N ASN A 52 5.35 5.28 -12.36
CA ASN A 52 5.32 4.34 -13.47
C ASN A 52 6.49 4.61 -14.44
N GLY A 53 7.06 3.54 -15.02
CA GLY A 53 8.19 3.66 -15.95
C GLY A 53 9.57 3.83 -15.29
N LEU A 54 9.67 3.68 -13.96
CA LEU A 54 10.93 3.73 -13.21
C LEU A 54 11.70 2.39 -13.17
N ALA A 55 11.34 1.43 -14.02
CA ALA A 55 11.89 0.06 -14.01
C ALA A 55 11.76 -0.67 -12.66
N LEU A 56 10.69 -0.35 -11.91
CA LEU A 56 10.32 -0.99 -10.64
C LEU A 56 9.24 -2.08 -10.85
N ASP A 57 9.17 -2.66 -12.04
CA ASP A 57 8.07 -3.52 -12.51
C ASP A 57 8.54 -4.93 -12.91
N ARG A 58 9.69 -5.36 -12.40
CA ARG A 58 10.28 -6.68 -12.65
C ARG A 58 9.99 -7.67 -11.53
N ILE A 59 9.94 -8.96 -11.89
CA ILE A 59 9.92 -10.09 -10.96
C ILE A 59 11.21 -10.87 -11.17
N GLU A 60 12.10 -10.84 -10.20
CA GLU A 60 13.49 -11.31 -10.33
C GLU A 60 13.79 -12.38 -9.27
N ALA A 61 14.63 -13.36 -9.61
CA ALA A 61 15.14 -14.30 -8.61
C ALA A 61 16.18 -13.61 -7.72
N THR A 62 16.21 -13.92 -6.43
CA THR A 62 17.28 -13.44 -5.54
C THR A 62 18.39 -14.48 -5.42
N PRO A 63 19.63 -14.08 -5.10
CA PRO A 63 20.74 -15.02 -4.87
C PRO A 63 20.46 -16.07 -3.79
N GLU A 64 19.60 -15.75 -2.81
CA GLU A 64 19.21 -16.63 -1.70
C GLU A 64 18.18 -17.70 -2.13
N GLY A 65 17.67 -17.61 -3.35
CA GLY A 65 16.65 -18.50 -3.92
C GLY A 65 15.23 -18.02 -3.71
N GLY A 66 15.04 -16.74 -3.36
CA GLY A 66 13.74 -16.09 -3.22
C GLY A 66 13.28 -15.39 -4.50
N LEU A 67 12.28 -14.51 -4.35
CA LEU A 67 11.85 -13.58 -5.41
C LEU A 67 11.89 -12.13 -4.93
N ARG A 68 12.38 -11.24 -5.78
CA ARG A 68 12.26 -9.80 -5.62
C ARG A 68 11.19 -9.27 -6.57
N LEU A 69 10.13 -8.72 -6.00
CA LEU A 69 8.94 -8.23 -6.68
C LEU A 69 8.99 -6.71 -6.74
N GLY A 70 9.19 -6.13 -7.91
CA GLY A 70 9.17 -4.68 -8.08
C GLY A 70 7.87 -4.04 -7.56
N ALA A 71 7.99 -2.85 -6.97
CA ALA A 71 6.87 -2.11 -6.40
C ALA A 71 5.73 -1.83 -7.39
N LEU A 72 6.04 -1.78 -8.68
CA LEU A 72 5.14 -1.45 -9.78
C LEU A 72 4.75 -2.63 -10.65
N VAL A 73 5.15 -3.86 -10.28
CA VAL A 73 4.57 -5.07 -10.89
C VAL A 73 3.05 -4.98 -10.73
N ARG A 74 2.31 -5.22 -11.82
CA ARG A 74 0.83 -5.21 -11.78
C ARG A 74 0.35 -6.43 -11.03
N ASN A 75 -0.75 -6.28 -10.29
CA ASN A 75 -1.34 -7.39 -9.55
C ASN A 75 -1.68 -8.58 -10.47
N THR A 76 -2.16 -8.33 -11.70
CA THR A 76 -2.42 -9.38 -12.69
C THR A 76 -1.14 -10.10 -13.10
N ASP A 77 -0.09 -9.35 -13.44
CA ASP A 77 1.20 -9.92 -13.88
C ASP A 77 1.85 -10.74 -12.77
N LEU A 78 1.80 -10.22 -11.53
CA LEU A 78 2.29 -10.93 -10.35
C LEU A 78 1.54 -12.23 -10.10
N ALA A 79 0.21 -12.23 -10.25
CA ALA A 79 -0.60 -13.43 -10.07
C ALA A 79 -0.39 -14.46 -11.19
N ALA A 80 0.01 -14.01 -12.38
CA ALA A 80 0.19 -14.83 -13.57
C ALA A 80 1.61 -15.40 -13.72
N ASP A 81 2.62 -14.82 -13.06
CA ASP A 81 4.02 -15.28 -13.10
C ASP A 81 4.12 -16.77 -12.70
N GLU A 82 4.81 -17.55 -13.53
CA GLU A 82 4.90 -19.00 -13.37
C GLU A 82 5.56 -19.42 -12.05
N ARG A 83 6.58 -18.68 -11.61
CA ARG A 83 7.29 -18.94 -10.34
C ARG A 83 6.39 -18.61 -9.16
N VAL A 84 5.63 -17.51 -9.24
CA VAL A 84 4.66 -17.16 -8.19
C VAL A 84 3.55 -18.19 -8.09
N ARG A 85 3.04 -18.68 -9.23
CA ARG A 85 1.98 -19.71 -9.25
C ARG A 85 2.46 -21.05 -8.70
N ARG A 86 3.67 -21.46 -9.05
CA ARG A 86 4.25 -22.74 -8.64
C ARG A 86 4.76 -22.72 -7.21
N ASP A 87 5.57 -21.72 -6.86
CA ASP A 87 6.38 -21.72 -5.63
C ASP A 87 5.79 -20.83 -4.52
N TYR A 88 4.91 -19.88 -4.87
CA TYR A 88 4.27 -18.95 -3.93
C TYR A 88 2.74 -18.92 -4.12
N GLY A 89 2.14 -20.09 -4.33
CA GLY A 89 0.75 -20.21 -4.81
C GLY A 89 -0.28 -19.42 -3.98
N VAL A 90 -0.08 -19.29 -2.67
CA VAL A 90 -0.95 -18.49 -1.79
C VAL A 90 -1.02 -17.01 -2.20
N LEU A 91 0.08 -16.45 -2.71
CA LEU A 91 0.13 -15.07 -3.21
C LEU A 91 -0.69 -14.90 -4.48
N SER A 92 -0.53 -15.81 -5.45
CA SER A 92 -1.34 -15.80 -6.68
C SER A 92 -2.84 -15.93 -6.35
N ARG A 93 -3.21 -16.85 -5.44
CA ARG A 93 -4.60 -17.04 -5.02
C ARG A 93 -5.19 -15.80 -4.34
N ALA A 94 -4.45 -15.18 -3.42
CA ALA A 94 -4.90 -13.97 -2.73
C ALA A 94 -5.12 -12.80 -3.70
N LEU A 95 -4.21 -12.62 -4.66
CA LEU A 95 -4.36 -11.60 -5.70
C LEU A 95 -5.61 -11.81 -6.55
N LEU A 96 -5.90 -13.05 -6.96
CA LEU A 96 -7.03 -13.38 -7.83
C LEU A 96 -8.39 -13.32 -7.10
N ALA A 97 -8.41 -13.54 -5.78
CA ALA A 97 -9.61 -13.44 -4.96
C ALA A 97 -10.09 -11.99 -4.77
N GLY A 98 -9.16 -11.02 -4.78
CA GLY A 98 -9.46 -9.62 -4.55
C GLY A 98 -9.80 -8.84 -5.82
N ALA A 99 -10.75 -7.90 -5.70
CA ALA A 99 -11.12 -6.93 -6.72
C ALA A 99 -11.59 -7.54 -8.08
N SER A 100 -11.52 -6.75 -9.16
CA SER A 100 -11.86 -7.17 -10.52
C SER A 100 -10.61 -7.23 -11.42
N GLY A 101 -10.72 -7.86 -12.59
CA GLY A 101 -9.63 -7.91 -13.57
C GLY A 101 -9.14 -6.52 -13.99
N GLN A 102 -10.06 -5.58 -14.20
CA GLN A 102 -9.73 -4.20 -14.57
C GLN A 102 -8.91 -3.49 -13.48
N LEU A 103 -9.28 -3.68 -12.21
CA LEU A 103 -8.56 -3.11 -11.09
C LEU A 103 -7.19 -3.77 -10.93
N ARG A 104 -7.10 -5.11 -11.05
CA ARG A 104 -5.83 -5.84 -10.95
C ARG A 104 -4.85 -5.51 -12.07
N ASN A 105 -5.34 -5.19 -13.27
CA ASN A 105 -4.50 -4.75 -14.39
C ASN A 105 -3.84 -3.38 -14.15
N LYS A 106 -4.31 -2.60 -13.17
CA LYS A 106 -3.77 -1.27 -12.84
C LYS A 106 -3.09 -1.22 -11.48
N ALA A 107 -3.65 -1.90 -10.48
CA ALA A 107 -3.08 -1.99 -9.14
C ALA A 107 -1.66 -2.56 -9.19
N THR A 108 -0.80 -2.08 -8.31
CA THR A 108 0.60 -2.49 -8.22
C THR A 108 0.92 -3.07 -6.84
N THR A 109 2.03 -3.80 -6.71
CA THR A 109 2.50 -4.38 -5.44
C THR A 109 2.49 -3.36 -4.30
N ALA A 110 3.20 -2.23 -4.46
CA ALA A 110 3.27 -1.21 -3.41
C ALA A 110 1.91 -0.52 -3.18
N GLY A 111 1.17 -0.22 -4.25
CA GLY A 111 -0.14 0.41 -4.14
C GLY A 111 -1.18 -0.46 -3.43
N ASN A 112 -1.06 -1.79 -3.55
CA ASN A 112 -1.91 -2.75 -2.88
C ASN A 112 -1.61 -2.82 -1.36
N LEU A 113 -0.32 -2.80 -0.98
CA LEU A 113 0.09 -2.74 0.44
C LEU A 113 -0.34 -1.43 1.12
N LEU A 114 -0.42 -0.34 0.36
CA LEU A 114 -0.75 1.00 0.85
C LEU A 114 -2.23 1.38 0.66
N GLN A 115 -3.09 0.43 0.26
CA GLN A 115 -4.51 0.74 0.11
C GLN A 115 -5.15 1.00 1.49
N ARG A 116 -6.00 2.02 1.56
CA ARG A 116 -6.64 2.42 2.83
C ARG A 116 -7.91 1.61 3.11
N THR A 117 -8.35 1.64 4.37
CA THR A 117 -9.53 0.92 4.86
C THR A 117 -10.81 1.24 4.07
N ARG A 118 -11.75 0.29 4.04
CA ARG A 118 -13.09 0.44 3.42
C ARG A 118 -14.19 0.79 4.43
N CYS A 119 -13.81 1.21 5.64
CA CYS A 119 -14.78 1.67 6.64
C CYS A 119 -15.69 2.79 6.06
N PRO A 120 -17.03 2.65 6.11
CA PRO A 120 -17.93 3.63 5.48
C PRO A 120 -17.81 5.01 6.13
N TYR A 121 -17.60 5.08 7.45
CA TYR A 121 -17.40 6.34 8.17
C TYR A 121 -16.08 7.04 7.85
N PHE A 122 -15.08 6.29 7.38
CA PHE A 122 -13.85 6.88 6.87
C PHE A 122 -14.09 7.53 5.49
N TYR A 123 -14.94 6.92 4.67
CA TYR A 123 -15.30 7.39 3.33
C TYR A 123 -16.27 8.56 3.33
N ASP A 124 -17.23 8.59 4.25
CA ASP A 124 -18.15 9.71 4.42
C ASP A 124 -17.48 10.82 5.24
N THR A 125 -17.23 11.97 4.59
CA THR A 125 -16.51 13.09 5.19
C THR A 125 -17.29 13.82 6.28
N ASP A 126 -18.61 13.64 6.33
CA ASP A 126 -19.49 14.27 7.30
C ASP A 126 -19.55 13.49 8.63
N GLN A 127 -18.95 12.29 8.68
CA GLN A 127 -18.96 11.42 9.85
C GLN A 127 -17.67 11.54 10.70
N PRO A 128 -17.76 11.59 12.04
CA PRO A 128 -16.59 11.52 12.91
C PRO A 128 -15.65 10.33 12.64
N CYS A 129 -14.35 10.61 12.41
CA CYS A 129 -13.36 9.58 12.10
C CYS A 129 -11.93 9.97 12.49
N ASN A 130 -11.41 9.43 13.59
CA ASN A 130 -10.05 9.66 14.09
C ASN A 130 -8.94 9.36 13.08
N LYS A 131 -9.17 8.40 12.16
CA LYS A 131 -8.23 8.04 11.09
C LYS A 131 -8.12 9.11 10.00
N ARG A 132 -9.17 9.92 9.82
CA ARG A 132 -9.20 11.05 8.87
C ARG A 132 -8.86 12.37 9.56
N GLN A 133 -9.45 12.61 10.72
CA GLN A 133 -9.23 13.80 11.54
C GLN A 133 -9.02 13.39 13.00
N PRO A 134 -7.77 13.39 13.50
CA PRO A 134 -7.46 12.98 14.86
C PRO A 134 -8.27 13.74 15.91
N GLY A 135 -8.81 13.02 16.91
CA GLY A 135 -9.62 13.59 17.99
C GLY A 135 -11.09 13.80 17.66
N SER A 136 -11.53 13.61 16.41
CA SER A 136 -12.94 13.76 16.04
C SER A 136 -13.85 12.66 16.59
N GLY A 137 -13.30 11.52 17.01
CA GLY A 137 -14.06 10.34 17.44
C GLY A 137 -14.13 9.24 16.38
N CYS A 138 -14.80 8.13 16.68
CA CYS A 138 -14.94 7.00 15.76
C CYS A 138 -16.40 6.56 15.67
N SER A 139 -17.13 7.03 14.66
CA SER A 139 -18.57 6.69 14.46
C SER A 139 -18.85 5.19 14.26
N ALA A 140 -17.82 4.41 13.94
CA ALA A 140 -17.94 2.96 13.85
C ALA A 140 -18.20 2.29 15.20
N ILE A 141 -17.67 2.85 16.29
CA ILE A 141 -17.84 2.31 17.64
C ILE A 141 -19.23 2.73 18.13
N GLY A 142 -20.08 1.74 18.43
CA GLY A 142 -21.50 1.98 18.71
C GLY A 142 -22.38 2.19 17.47
N GLY A 143 -21.78 2.20 16.28
CA GLY A 143 -22.49 2.26 14.99
C GLY A 143 -22.53 0.92 14.25
N VAL A 144 -22.60 0.96 12.92
CA VAL A 144 -22.57 -0.23 12.06
C VAL A 144 -21.14 -0.73 11.92
N SER A 145 -20.82 -1.81 12.64
CA SER A 145 -19.46 -2.36 12.75
C SER A 145 -19.28 -3.76 12.17
N ARG A 146 -20.27 -4.29 11.43
CA ARG A 146 -20.28 -5.67 10.90
C ARG A 146 -19.01 -6.08 10.13
N GLN A 147 -18.38 -5.16 9.40
CA GLN A 147 -17.23 -5.42 8.53
C GLN A 147 -15.87 -5.06 9.19
N LEU A 148 -15.89 -4.67 10.46
CA LEU A 148 -14.76 -4.04 11.14
C LEU A 148 -13.99 -5.03 12.00
N ALA A 149 -12.84 -4.58 12.52
CA ALA A 149 -11.86 -5.44 13.15
C ALA A 149 -12.39 -5.96 14.50
N VAL A 150 -12.25 -7.27 14.70
CA VAL A 150 -12.52 -7.94 15.99
C VAL A 150 -11.24 -8.14 16.83
N ILE A 151 -10.07 -8.06 16.20
CA ILE A 151 -8.74 -8.18 16.84
C ILE A 151 -7.86 -7.04 16.31
N GLY A 152 -6.99 -6.50 17.17
CA GLY A 152 -6.03 -5.45 16.80
C GLY A 152 -6.64 -4.06 16.58
N GLY A 153 -7.95 -3.90 16.80
CA GLY A 153 -8.58 -2.58 16.91
C GLY A 153 -8.28 -1.91 18.25
N GLY A 154 -8.82 -0.71 18.45
CA GLY A 154 -8.72 0.03 19.71
C GLY A 154 -9.83 1.04 19.90
N LYS A 155 -9.80 1.75 21.03
CA LYS A 155 -10.80 2.78 21.37
C LYS A 155 -10.85 3.92 20.35
N ALA A 156 -9.74 4.20 19.66
CA ALA A 156 -9.68 5.25 18.66
C ALA A 156 -10.12 4.80 17.26
N CYS A 157 -9.99 3.51 16.91
CA CYS A 157 -10.34 3.00 15.59
C CYS A 157 -10.41 1.47 15.56
N ILE A 158 -11.43 0.94 14.86
CA ILE A 158 -11.63 -0.51 14.63
C ILE A 158 -11.59 -0.87 13.13
N ALA A 159 -10.91 -0.06 12.31
CA ALA A 159 -10.81 -0.31 10.87
C ALA A 159 -9.97 -1.55 10.53
N THR A 160 -10.39 -2.31 9.51
CA THR A 160 -9.63 -3.41 8.92
C THR A 160 -8.72 -2.91 7.79
N HIS A 161 -7.58 -3.58 7.58
CA HIS A 161 -6.80 -3.46 6.35
C HIS A 161 -7.43 -4.39 5.29
N PRO A 162 -7.79 -3.90 4.10
CA PRO A 162 -8.65 -4.66 3.18
C PRO A 162 -7.90 -5.49 2.14
N SER A 163 -6.56 -5.58 2.21
CA SER A 163 -5.76 -6.27 1.20
C SER A 163 -5.67 -7.77 1.44
N ASP A 164 -6.20 -8.56 0.51
CA ASP A 164 -5.96 -10.01 0.44
C ASP A 164 -4.46 -10.31 0.20
N MET A 165 -3.82 -9.54 -0.69
CA MET A 165 -2.40 -9.72 -1.03
C MET A 165 -1.50 -9.53 0.19
N ALA A 166 -1.77 -8.52 1.03
CA ALA A 166 -0.97 -8.26 2.24
C ALA A 166 -1.02 -9.44 3.23
N VAL A 167 -2.15 -10.16 3.31
CA VAL A 167 -2.25 -11.38 4.12
C VAL A 167 -1.31 -12.47 3.59
N ALA A 168 -1.30 -12.72 2.28
CA ALA A 168 -0.38 -13.69 1.68
C ALA A 168 1.09 -13.26 1.84
N MET A 169 1.41 -11.98 1.64
CA MET A 169 2.75 -11.44 1.87
C MET A 169 3.18 -11.65 3.33
N ARG A 170 2.26 -11.48 4.29
CA ARG A 170 2.54 -11.72 5.71
C ARG A 170 2.83 -13.20 5.99
N VAL A 171 2.07 -14.12 5.42
CA VAL A 171 2.28 -15.57 5.58
C VAL A 171 3.62 -16.01 4.98
N LEU A 172 4.06 -15.37 3.90
CA LEU A 172 5.31 -15.68 3.21
C LEU A 172 6.53 -14.94 3.79
N ASP A 173 6.40 -14.31 4.96
CA ASP A 173 7.45 -13.51 5.62
C ASP A 173 8.14 -12.51 4.66
N ALA A 174 7.34 -11.82 3.85
CA ALA A 174 7.83 -10.83 2.91
C ALA A 174 8.57 -9.67 3.60
N ALA A 175 9.47 -9.02 2.87
CA ALA A 175 10.16 -7.82 3.32
C ALA A 175 9.96 -6.68 2.32
N VAL A 176 9.61 -5.48 2.81
CA VAL A 176 9.36 -4.29 2.00
C VAL A 176 10.66 -3.51 1.85
N GLU A 177 11.13 -3.34 0.63
CA GLU A 177 12.31 -2.53 0.30
C GLU A 177 11.91 -1.10 -0.02
N THR A 178 12.65 -0.15 0.54
CA THR A 178 12.38 1.27 0.35
C THR A 178 13.64 2.06 0.01
N VAL A 179 13.42 3.26 -0.53
CA VAL A 179 14.47 4.26 -0.75
C VAL A 179 14.01 5.64 -0.30
N ARG A 180 14.93 6.40 0.29
CA ARG A 180 14.76 7.79 0.71
C ARG A 180 15.28 8.77 -0.35
N PRO A 181 14.98 10.08 -0.23
CA PRO A 181 15.50 11.10 -1.15
C PRO A 181 17.02 11.19 -1.20
N ASP A 182 17.69 10.90 -0.08
CA ASP A 182 19.14 10.88 0.04
C ASP A 182 19.78 9.58 -0.47
N GLY A 183 18.97 8.67 -1.04
CA GLY A 183 19.41 7.40 -1.59
C GLY A 183 19.58 6.29 -0.57
N ARG A 184 19.43 6.55 0.75
CA ARG A 184 19.48 5.50 1.76
C ARG A 184 18.32 4.53 1.55
N THR A 185 18.62 3.24 1.62
CA THR A 185 17.62 2.17 1.52
C THR A 185 17.34 1.56 2.88
N ARG A 186 16.14 1.00 3.03
CA ARG A 186 15.74 0.24 4.21
C ARG A 186 14.96 -0.99 3.77
N VAL A 187 15.02 -2.03 4.59
CA VAL A 187 14.21 -3.24 4.47
C VAL A 187 13.35 -3.32 5.72
N ILE A 188 12.04 -3.42 5.55
CA ILE A 188 11.06 -3.47 6.63
C ILE A 188 10.35 -4.82 6.55
N PRO A 189 10.48 -5.72 7.55
CA PRO A 189 9.70 -6.94 7.59
C PRO A 189 8.20 -6.61 7.49
N ILE A 190 7.44 -7.37 6.69
CA ILE A 190 6.00 -7.11 6.51
C ILE A 190 5.22 -7.19 7.83
N ALA A 191 5.74 -7.96 8.80
CA ALA A 191 5.21 -8.04 10.16
C ALA A 191 5.26 -6.69 10.91
N ASP A 192 6.22 -5.83 10.58
CA ASP A 192 6.45 -4.53 11.21
C ASP A 192 5.98 -3.36 10.33
N PHE A 193 5.47 -3.65 9.12
CA PHE A 193 5.15 -2.63 8.13
C PHE A 193 3.85 -1.88 8.44
N HIS A 194 2.76 -2.60 8.72
CA HIS A 194 1.47 -2.00 9.09
C HIS A 194 1.39 -1.79 10.61
N ARG A 195 0.99 -0.60 11.03
CA ARG A 195 0.88 -0.25 12.45
C ARG A 195 -0.52 -0.54 12.98
N LEU A 196 -0.58 -1.05 14.22
CA LEU A 196 -1.83 -1.07 14.98
C LEU A 196 -2.30 0.37 15.23
N PRO A 197 -3.62 0.62 15.27
CA PRO A 197 -4.16 1.97 15.33
C PRO A 197 -3.76 2.74 16.60
N GLY A 198 -3.67 2.06 17.75
CA GLY A 198 -3.42 2.70 19.05
C GLY A 198 -4.31 3.95 19.25
N ASP A 199 -3.67 5.05 19.66
CA ASP A 199 -4.31 6.38 19.74
C ASP A 199 -4.02 7.25 18.50
N THR A 200 -3.26 6.75 17.52
CA THR A 200 -2.83 7.48 16.32
C THR A 200 -3.27 6.78 15.03
N PRO A 201 -4.57 6.49 14.83
CA PRO A 201 -5.03 5.68 13.69
C PRO A 201 -4.85 6.32 12.32
N HIS A 202 -4.46 7.60 12.27
CA HIS A 202 -4.08 8.30 11.05
C HIS A 202 -2.66 7.92 10.55
N ILE A 203 -1.85 7.27 11.39
CA ILE A 203 -0.53 6.73 11.06
C ILE A 203 -0.68 5.22 10.80
N GLU A 204 -0.55 4.79 9.54
CA GLU A 204 -0.96 3.44 9.13
C GLU A 204 0.21 2.49 8.87
N THR A 205 1.39 3.03 8.54
CA THR A 205 2.56 2.22 8.17
C THR A 205 3.84 2.74 8.81
N ALA A 206 4.91 1.95 8.72
CA ALA A 206 6.26 2.32 9.16
C ALA A 206 6.99 3.28 8.20
N LEU A 207 6.38 3.64 7.05
CA LEU A 207 7.01 4.53 6.09
C LEU A 207 7.23 5.94 6.66
N GLU A 208 8.37 6.50 6.33
CA GLU A 208 8.62 7.93 6.47
C GLU A 208 7.94 8.71 5.34
N ARG A 209 7.72 10.02 5.53
CA ARG A 209 6.90 10.87 4.65
C ARG A 209 7.35 10.88 3.18
N ASP A 210 8.64 10.77 2.96
CA ASP A 210 9.37 10.93 1.71
C ASP A 210 9.94 9.60 1.17
N GLU A 211 9.50 8.49 1.74
CA GLU A 211 10.04 7.16 1.46
C GLU A 211 9.23 6.43 0.38
N LEU A 212 9.92 5.92 -0.64
CA LEU A 212 9.33 5.19 -1.76
C LEU A 212 9.60 3.69 -1.61
N ILE A 213 8.55 2.87 -1.65
CA ILE A 213 8.69 1.41 -1.80
C ILE A 213 9.23 1.11 -3.20
N THR A 214 10.32 0.36 -3.29
CA THR A 214 10.97 -0.02 -4.55
C THR A 214 10.71 -1.48 -4.92
N ALA A 215 10.59 -2.36 -3.93
CA ALA A 215 10.27 -3.76 -4.12
C ALA A 215 9.69 -4.40 -2.85
N VAL A 216 9.23 -5.63 -3.00
CA VAL A 216 8.92 -6.58 -1.92
C VAL A 216 9.72 -7.85 -2.21
N THR A 217 10.50 -8.32 -1.23
CA THR A 217 11.28 -9.54 -1.36
C THR A 217 10.65 -10.67 -0.57
N LEU A 218 10.57 -11.84 -1.20
CA LEU A 218 10.10 -13.09 -0.64
C LEU A 218 11.30 -14.00 -0.38
N PRO A 219 11.37 -14.69 0.77
CA PRO A 219 12.41 -15.66 1.04
C PRO A 219 12.29 -16.86 0.09
N ARG A 220 13.27 -17.77 0.14
CA ARG A 220 13.19 -19.05 -0.58
C ARG A 220 11.84 -19.74 -0.30
N PRO A 221 11.19 -20.35 -1.31
CA PRO A 221 9.96 -21.09 -1.10
C PRO A 221 10.15 -22.14 0.00
N VAL A 222 9.19 -22.20 0.93
CA VAL A 222 9.03 -23.33 1.85
C VAL A 222 8.57 -24.50 0.99
N GLY A 223 9.50 -25.36 0.58
CA GLY A 223 9.21 -26.46 -0.34
C GLY A 223 8.05 -27.32 0.13
N GLY A 224 7.12 -27.62 -0.78
CA GLY A 224 5.90 -28.39 -0.55
C GLY A 224 5.03 -28.43 -1.81
#